data_AF-A0A958C0E7-F1
#
_entry.id   AF-A0A958C0E7-F1
#
_cell.length_a   1.000
_cell.length_b   1.000
_cell.length_c   1.000
_cell.angle_alpha   90.00
_cell.angle_beta   90.00
_cell.angle_gamma   90.00
#
_symmetry.space_group_name_H-M   'P 1'
#
loop_
_entity.id
_entity.type
_entity.pdbx_description
1 polymer ?
#
loop_
_entity_poly.entity_id
_entity_poly.type
_entity_poly.pdbx_seq_one_letter_code
_entity_poly.pdbx_strand_id
1 'polypeptide(L)'
;MRDDYQNQLYDWLILTEGEWPHGDNIAVERITSDYYGIDIGDSVIFEMAGTDRALPVTGKIRHPFVPPPDFGGNAYFFVDADGLARFGIPPGQFTQLLVRVTPYSEDYARDRAAAIKDQLSKQNIGVAVTIYQKPDEHWGRPFIEGITIVLRVLAV
;
A
#
# COMPACT_ATOMS: atom_id res chain seq x y z
N MET A 1 7.75 3.17 6.66
CA MET A 1 8.01 2.12 5.66
C MET A 1 9.29 1.43 6.07
N ARG A 2 9.40 0.11 5.98
CA ARG A 2 10.71 -0.53 6.15
C ARG A 2 11.52 -0.32 4.87
N ASP A 3 12.74 0.13 5.05
CA ASP A 3 13.71 0.49 4.01
C ASP A 3 14.50 -0.72 3.45
N ASP A 4 14.15 -1.94 3.85
CA ASP A 4 14.71 -3.17 3.29
C ASP A 4 13.90 -3.66 2.08
N TYR A 5 14.13 -3.00 0.94
CA TYR A 5 13.48 -3.36 -0.33
C TYR A 5 14.05 -4.64 -0.96
N GLN A 6 15.18 -5.16 -0.47
CA GLN A 6 15.84 -6.34 -1.03
C GLN A 6 15.32 -7.64 -0.41
N ASN A 7 14.94 -7.63 0.88
CA ASN A 7 14.47 -8.81 1.61
C ASN A 7 13.00 -8.70 2.01
N GLN A 8 12.14 -8.35 1.05
CA GLN A 8 10.71 -8.20 1.28
C GLN A 8 10.03 -9.57 1.47
N LEU A 9 9.15 -9.67 2.46
CA LEU A 9 8.38 -10.89 2.73
C LEU A 9 6.92 -10.81 2.25
N TYR A 10 6.35 -9.61 2.24
CA TYR A 10 4.97 -9.32 1.86
C TYR A 10 4.92 -8.10 0.95
N ASP A 11 3.83 -7.95 0.20
CA ASP A 11 3.46 -6.76 -0.57
C ASP A 11 4.64 -6.15 -1.34
N TRP A 12 5.34 -7.00 -2.10
CA TRP A 12 6.60 -6.64 -2.75
C TRP A 12 6.48 -5.40 -3.61
N LEU A 13 7.28 -4.43 -3.25
CA LEU A 13 7.53 -3.23 -4.01
C LEU A 13 8.62 -3.50 -5.03
N ILE A 14 8.41 -3.02 -6.23
CA ILE A 14 9.38 -3.17 -7.31
C ILE A 14 9.75 -1.77 -7.78
N LEU A 15 11.03 -1.41 -7.66
CA LEU A 15 11.55 -0.22 -8.33
C LEU A 15 11.61 -0.52 -9.83
N THR A 16 10.80 0.20 -10.59
CA THR A 16 10.69 0.04 -12.04
C THR A 16 11.65 0.98 -12.78
N GLU A 17 11.94 2.14 -12.21
CA GLU A 17 12.83 3.14 -12.78
C GLU A 17 13.38 4.06 -11.68
N GLY A 18 14.59 4.60 -11.87
CA GLY A 18 15.19 5.60 -10.98
C GLY A 18 15.77 5.01 -9.69
N GLU A 19 15.51 5.69 -8.57
CA GLU A 19 16.05 5.36 -7.25
C GLU A 19 14.93 5.12 -6.23
N TRP A 20 15.20 4.28 -5.22
CA TRP A 20 14.31 4.20 -4.06
C TRP A 20 14.26 5.55 -3.35
N PRO A 21 13.10 5.97 -2.82
CA PRO A 21 12.99 7.28 -2.17
C PRO A 21 13.91 7.32 -0.95
N HIS A 22 14.61 8.44 -0.81
CA HIS A 22 15.46 8.72 0.34
C HIS A 22 15.49 10.23 0.64
N GLY A 23 15.44 10.59 1.92
CA GLY A 23 15.58 11.97 2.38
C GLY A 23 14.40 12.86 1.97
N ASP A 24 14.65 13.81 1.06
CA ASP A 24 13.61 14.72 0.52
C ASP A 24 13.05 14.26 -0.83
N ASN A 25 13.49 13.12 -1.35
CA ASN A 25 13.03 12.58 -2.62
C ASN A 25 11.83 11.66 -2.43
N ILE A 26 10.90 11.71 -3.40
CA ILE A 26 9.76 10.78 -3.46
C ILE A 26 9.90 9.84 -4.65
N ALA A 27 9.22 8.71 -4.56
CA ALA A 27 8.91 7.88 -5.71
C ALA A 27 7.40 7.91 -5.97
N VAL A 28 7.01 7.79 -7.22
CA VAL A 28 5.61 7.75 -7.65
C VAL A 28 5.23 6.32 -8.02
N GLU A 29 3.99 5.90 -7.76
CA GLU A 29 3.49 4.65 -8.33
C GLU A 29 3.46 4.74 -9.87
N ARG A 30 3.94 3.72 -10.58
CA ARG A 30 4.02 3.73 -12.05
C ARG A 30 2.67 4.04 -12.72
N ILE A 31 1.56 3.48 -12.24
CA ILE A 31 0.25 3.74 -12.85
C ILE A 31 -0.29 5.14 -12.48
N THR A 32 0.15 5.71 -11.36
CA THR A 32 -0.08 7.14 -11.03
C THR A 32 0.73 8.04 -11.96
N SER A 33 2.00 7.71 -12.18
CA SER A 33 2.91 8.40 -13.10
C SER A 33 2.32 8.44 -14.52
N ASP A 34 1.95 7.28 -15.06
CA ASP A 34 1.38 7.15 -16.40
C ASP A 34 0.08 7.96 -16.55
N TYR A 35 -0.82 7.91 -15.56
CA TYR A 35 -2.13 8.57 -15.63
C TYR A 35 -2.04 10.09 -15.52
N TYR A 36 -1.24 10.60 -14.58
CA TYR A 36 -1.14 12.04 -14.32
C TYR A 36 -0.02 12.74 -15.11
N GLY A 37 0.82 11.99 -15.82
CA GLY A 37 1.97 12.53 -16.56
C GLY A 37 3.04 13.11 -15.63
N ILE A 38 3.22 12.52 -14.44
CA ILE A 38 4.26 12.90 -13.47
C ILE A 38 5.45 11.98 -13.70
N ASP A 39 6.61 12.52 -14.04
CA ASP A 39 7.80 11.73 -14.36
C ASP A 39 8.98 12.03 -13.42
N ILE A 40 10.04 11.22 -13.52
CA ILE A 40 11.31 11.46 -12.83
C ILE A 40 11.89 12.79 -13.33
N GLY A 41 12.33 13.63 -12.40
CA GLY A 41 12.79 14.98 -12.66
C GLY A 41 11.73 16.05 -12.43
N ASP A 42 10.44 15.67 -12.35
CA ASP A 42 9.39 16.57 -11.91
C ASP A 42 9.45 16.80 -10.39
N SER A 43 8.68 17.78 -9.93
CA SER A 43 8.46 18.03 -8.51
C SER A 43 6.97 18.11 -8.20
N VAL A 44 6.55 17.43 -7.13
CA VAL A 44 5.17 17.44 -6.65
C VAL A 44 5.10 18.30 -5.40
N ILE A 45 4.14 19.24 -5.38
CA ILE A 45 3.89 20.08 -4.21
C ILE A 45 2.87 19.37 -3.32
N PHE A 46 3.28 19.05 -2.09
CA PHE A 46 2.37 18.56 -1.06
C PHE A 46 1.94 19.71 -0.17
N GLU A 47 0.62 19.93 -0.08
CA GLU A 47 0.02 20.81 0.91
C GLU A 47 0.04 20.09 2.27
N MET A 48 0.76 20.66 3.23
CA MET A 48 0.87 20.13 4.58
C MET A 48 0.49 21.22 5.58
N ALA A 49 0.09 20.81 6.79
CA ALA A 49 -0.28 21.76 7.83
C ALA A 49 0.88 22.72 8.13
N GLY A 50 0.72 23.99 7.74
CA GLY A 50 1.68 25.06 7.99
C GLY A 50 2.81 25.20 6.96
N THR A 51 2.88 24.34 5.93
CA THR A 51 3.85 24.52 4.83
C THR A 51 3.45 23.75 3.58
N ASP A 52 3.71 24.34 2.42
CA ASP A 52 3.73 23.63 1.14
C ASP A 52 5.17 23.30 0.79
N ARG A 53 5.43 22.10 0.26
CA ARG A 53 6.78 21.74 -0.16
C ARG A 53 6.78 20.98 -1.47
N ALA A 54 7.58 21.47 -2.41
CA ALA A 54 7.94 20.75 -3.62
C ALA A 54 8.95 19.65 -3.27
N LEU A 55 8.61 18.39 -3.56
CA LEU A 55 9.50 17.25 -3.42
C LEU A 55 9.79 16.65 -4.81
N PRO A 56 11.06 16.41 -5.16
CA PRO A 56 11.43 15.86 -6.46
C PRO A 56 11.05 14.38 -6.56
N VAL A 57 10.55 14.01 -7.73
CA VAL A 57 10.30 12.62 -8.11
C VAL A 57 11.59 12.03 -8.66
N THR A 58 12.08 10.97 -8.02
CA THR A 58 13.37 10.34 -8.37
C THR A 58 13.25 8.86 -8.73
N GLY A 59 12.07 8.27 -8.53
CA GLY A 59 11.83 6.88 -8.86
C GLY A 59 10.39 6.58 -9.17
N LYS A 60 10.19 5.45 -9.86
CA LYS A 60 8.88 4.85 -10.13
C LYS A 60 8.82 3.49 -9.46
N ILE A 61 7.86 3.31 -8.58
CA ILE A 61 7.63 2.04 -7.87
C ILE A 61 6.39 1.38 -8.46
N ARG A 62 6.31 0.05 -8.37
CA ARG A 62 5.08 -0.73 -8.51
C ARG A 62 4.69 -1.30 -7.14
N HIS A 63 3.48 -0.99 -6.68
CA HIS A 63 2.86 -1.63 -5.52
C HIS A 63 1.63 -2.45 -5.93
N PRO A 64 1.53 -3.76 -5.57
CA PRO A 64 0.48 -4.66 -6.09
C PRO A 64 -0.95 -4.29 -5.68
N PHE A 65 -1.13 -3.59 -4.55
CA PHE A 65 -2.44 -3.17 -4.04
C PHE A 65 -2.77 -1.68 -4.23
N VAL A 66 -2.00 -0.92 -5.01
CA VAL A 66 -2.41 0.45 -5.34
C VAL A 66 -3.62 0.39 -6.29
N PRO A 67 -4.77 0.99 -5.95
CA PRO A 67 -5.91 1.07 -6.85
C PRO A 67 -5.55 1.90 -8.08
N PRO A 68 -5.84 1.43 -9.31
CA PRO A 68 -5.54 2.20 -10.51
C PRO A 68 -6.35 3.51 -10.57
N PRO A 69 -5.71 4.64 -10.92
CA PRO A 69 -6.40 5.92 -11.12
C PRO A 69 -7.53 5.83 -12.15
N ASP A 70 -7.38 5.03 -13.20
CA ASP A 70 -8.42 4.76 -14.21
C ASP A 70 -9.72 4.19 -13.62
N PHE A 71 -9.65 3.56 -12.44
CA PHE A 71 -10.80 3.04 -11.69
C PHE A 71 -11.19 3.94 -10.51
N GLY A 72 -10.79 5.20 -10.52
CA GLY A 72 -11.07 6.17 -9.44
C GLY A 72 -10.13 6.06 -8.24
N GLY A 73 -8.97 5.41 -8.39
CA GLY A 73 -7.91 5.40 -7.38
C GLY A 73 -7.28 6.78 -7.18
N ASN A 74 -6.75 7.03 -5.99
CA ASN A 74 -5.96 8.23 -5.70
C ASN A 74 -4.58 8.17 -6.37
N ALA A 75 -3.88 9.30 -6.42
CA ALA A 75 -2.44 9.33 -6.71
C ALA A 75 -1.66 8.74 -5.52
N TYR A 76 -0.71 7.84 -5.80
CA TYR A 76 0.14 7.23 -4.77
C TYR A 76 1.61 7.60 -4.93
N PHE A 77 2.21 7.98 -3.81
CA PHE A 77 3.62 8.33 -3.68
C PHE A 77 4.23 7.57 -2.51
N PHE A 78 5.54 7.36 -2.57
CA PHE A 78 6.32 6.63 -1.58
C PHE A 78 7.48 7.50 -1.09
N VAL A 79 7.74 7.41 0.21
CA VAL A 79 8.86 8.06 0.90
C VAL A 79 9.51 7.07 1.86
N ASP A 80 10.75 7.32 2.26
CA ASP A 80 11.41 6.55 3.32
C ASP A 80 10.85 6.88 4.71
N ALA A 81 11.43 6.25 5.74
CA ALA A 81 11.00 6.47 7.13
C ALA A 81 11.19 7.91 7.61
N ASP A 82 12.26 8.59 7.17
CA ASP A 82 12.52 9.99 7.52
C ASP A 82 11.54 10.94 6.80
N GLY A 83 11.22 10.64 5.53
CA GLY A 83 10.18 11.34 4.78
C GLY A 83 8.81 11.21 5.44
N LEU A 84 8.42 10.02 5.92
CA LEU A 84 7.15 9.82 6.64
C LEU A 84 7.00 10.72 7.88
N ALA A 85 8.09 10.98 8.60
CA ALA A 85 8.07 11.86 9.77
C ALA A 85 7.60 13.28 9.42
N ARG A 86 7.90 13.74 8.20
CA ARG A 86 7.46 15.05 7.68
C ARG A 86 5.96 15.10 7.43
N PHE A 87 5.36 13.96 7.07
CA PHE A 87 3.92 13.77 6.95
C PHE A 87 3.23 13.44 8.28
N GLY A 88 3.92 13.66 9.41
CA GLY A 88 3.36 13.46 10.74
C GLY A 88 3.32 12.01 11.20
N ILE A 89 4.07 11.11 10.56
CA ILE A 89 4.18 9.69 10.93
C ILE A 89 5.59 9.43 11.47
N PRO A 90 5.78 9.39 12.80
CA PRO A 90 7.10 9.22 13.40
C PRO A 90 7.80 7.90 12.99
N PRO A 91 9.14 7.87 13.01
CA PRO A 91 9.89 6.65 12.78
C PRO A 91 9.45 5.53 13.74
N GLY A 92 9.38 4.31 13.23
CA GLY A 92 8.96 3.13 14.00
C GLY A 92 7.44 3.00 14.23
N GLN A 93 6.62 3.94 13.72
CA GLN A 93 5.18 3.78 13.72
C GLN A 93 4.68 3.15 12.42
N PHE A 94 3.70 2.25 12.55
CA PHE A 94 3.10 1.52 11.46
C PHE A 94 1.59 1.46 11.65
N THR A 95 0.84 1.56 10.56
CA THR A 95 -0.63 1.51 10.55
C THR A 95 -1.17 0.13 10.17
N GLN A 96 -0.30 -0.79 9.76
CA GLN A 96 -0.67 -2.11 9.25
C GLN A 96 0.28 -3.19 9.79
N LEU A 97 -0.29 -4.35 10.10
CA LEU A 97 0.43 -5.58 10.40
C LEU A 97 0.12 -6.61 9.31
N LEU A 98 1.17 -7.23 8.77
CA LEU A 98 1.08 -8.32 7.80
C LEU A 98 1.52 -9.61 8.49
N VAL A 99 0.61 -10.58 8.56
CA VAL A 99 0.79 -11.79 9.37
C VAL A 99 0.47 -13.02 8.53
N ARG A 100 1.39 -13.98 8.52
CA ARG A 100 1.21 -15.31 7.93
C ARG A 100 1.02 -16.34 9.03
N VAL A 101 0.04 -17.22 8.86
CA VAL A 101 -0.18 -18.38 9.71
C VAL A 101 0.29 -19.65 9.02
N THR A 102 0.82 -20.61 9.78
CA THR A 102 1.28 -21.90 9.25
C THR A 102 1.01 -23.00 10.29
N PRO A 103 0.26 -24.07 9.95
CA PRO A 103 -0.44 -24.28 8.67
C PRO A 103 -1.59 -23.27 8.45
N TYR A 104 -1.96 -23.04 7.19
CA TYR A 104 -3.12 -22.20 6.87
C TYR A 104 -4.42 -23.00 7.01
N SER A 105 -5.37 -22.45 7.75
CA SER A 105 -6.80 -22.67 7.55
C SER A 105 -7.53 -21.35 7.82
N GLU A 106 -8.72 -21.17 7.25
CA GLU A 106 -9.49 -19.94 7.46
C GLU A 106 -9.83 -19.74 8.93
N ASP A 107 -10.30 -20.80 9.61
CA ASP A 107 -10.62 -20.76 11.04
C ASP A 107 -9.41 -20.42 11.89
N TYR A 108 -8.24 -21.01 11.58
CA TYR A 108 -7.01 -20.71 12.31
C TYR A 108 -6.55 -19.27 12.07
N ALA A 109 -6.63 -18.76 10.84
CA ALA A 109 -6.31 -17.37 10.55
C ALA A 109 -7.24 -16.39 11.29
N ARG A 110 -8.54 -16.69 11.37
CA ARG A 110 -9.53 -15.89 12.10
C ARG A 110 -9.27 -15.89 13.60
N ASP A 111 -9.01 -17.06 14.18
CA ASP A 111 -8.66 -17.23 15.58
C ASP A 111 -7.38 -16.45 15.94
N ARG A 112 -6.31 -16.58 15.13
CA ARG A 112 -5.06 -15.83 15.34
C ARG A 112 -5.25 -14.32 15.19
N ALA A 113 -6.04 -13.86 14.22
CA ALA A 113 -6.35 -12.45 14.07
C ALA A 113 -7.14 -11.88 15.27
N ALA A 114 -8.09 -12.66 15.81
CA ALA A 114 -8.83 -12.29 17.01
C ALA A 114 -7.90 -12.18 18.23
N ALA A 115 -6.96 -13.12 18.39
CA ALA A 115 -5.96 -13.06 19.46
C ALA A 115 -5.02 -11.85 19.34
N ILE A 116 -4.58 -11.50 18.13
CA ILE A 116 -3.77 -10.29 17.89
C ILE A 116 -4.57 -9.03 18.23
N LYS A 117 -5.84 -8.96 17.78
CA LYS A 117 -6.72 -7.84 18.09
C LYS A 117 -6.95 -7.67 19.59
N ASP A 118 -7.16 -8.77 20.32
CA ASP A 118 -7.28 -8.75 21.79
C ASP A 118 -5.99 -8.28 22.47
N GLN A 119 -4.82 -8.66 21.95
CA GLN A 119 -3.56 -8.20 22.51
C GLN A 119 -3.27 -6.71 22.23
N LEU A 120 -3.68 -6.20 21.07
CA LEU A 120 -3.59 -4.78 20.72
C LEU A 120 -4.59 -3.94 21.54
N SER A 121 -5.80 -4.44 21.78
CA SER A 121 -6.81 -3.72 22.57
C SER A 121 -6.37 -3.51 24.02
N LYS A 122 -5.68 -4.47 24.64
CA LYS A 122 -5.06 -4.33 25.97
C LYS A 122 -4.01 -3.20 26.03
N GLN A 123 -3.50 -2.78 24.88
CA GLN A 123 -2.57 -1.66 24.73
C GLN A 123 -3.27 -0.39 24.22
N ASN A 124 -4.60 -0.33 24.26
CA ASN A 124 -5.43 0.75 23.70
C ASN A 124 -5.23 1.00 22.20
N ILE A 125 -4.86 -0.04 21.44
CA ILE A 125 -4.72 0.04 19.98
C ILE A 125 -5.95 -0.60 19.33
N GLY A 126 -6.74 0.22 18.63
CA GLY A 126 -7.90 -0.25 17.88
C GLY A 126 -7.50 -0.84 16.52
N VAL A 127 -8.05 -2.01 16.18
CA VAL A 127 -7.94 -2.60 14.84
C VAL A 127 -9.21 -2.28 14.06
N ALA A 128 -9.09 -1.38 13.08
CA ALA A 128 -10.22 -0.92 12.27
C ALA A 128 -10.72 -2.01 11.29
N VAL A 129 -9.78 -2.68 10.60
CA VAL A 129 -10.08 -3.66 9.55
C VAL A 129 -9.14 -4.86 9.69
N THR A 130 -9.66 -6.05 9.39
CA THR A 130 -8.86 -7.26 9.20
C THR A 130 -9.17 -7.83 7.82
N ILE A 131 -8.15 -7.99 6.99
CA ILE A 131 -8.26 -8.55 5.64
C ILE A 131 -7.66 -9.95 5.66
N TYR A 132 -8.41 -10.92 5.12
CA TYR A 132 -7.96 -12.30 5.01
C TYR A 132 -7.61 -12.60 3.55
N GLN A 133 -6.41 -13.13 3.32
CA GLN A 133 -5.96 -13.59 2.02
C GLN A 133 -5.74 -15.10 2.09
N LYS A 134 -6.33 -15.83 1.13
CA LYS A 134 -6.10 -17.25 0.98
C LYS A 134 -4.79 -17.47 0.21
N PRO A 135 -3.98 -18.48 0.56
CA PRO A 135 -2.68 -18.70 -0.07
C PRO A 135 -2.78 -19.18 -1.53
N ASP A 136 -3.90 -19.78 -1.91
CA ASP A 136 -4.16 -20.41 -3.20
C ASP A 136 -5.14 -19.62 -4.09
N GLU A 137 -5.59 -18.44 -3.65
CA GLU A 137 -6.47 -17.56 -4.43
C GLU A 137 -5.83 -16.17 -4.61
N HIS A 138 -5.93 -15.62 -5.81
CA HIS A 138 -5.53 -14.23 -6.06
C HIS A 138 -6.48 -13.28 -5.31
N TRP A 139 -5.95 -12.28 -4.61
CA TRP A 139 -6.73 -11.31 -3.82
C TRP A 139 -7.81 -10.59 -4.64
N GLY A 140 -7.55 -10.36 -5.93
CA GLY A 140 -8.45 -9.69 -6.86
C GLY A 140 -9.61 -10.55 -7.36
N ARG A 141 -9.63 -11.86 -7.08
CA ARG A 141 -10.60 -12.82 -7.62
C ARG A 141 -12.07 -12.43 -7.35
N PRO A 142 -12.48 -12.03 -6.13
CA PRO A 142 -13.88 -11.69 -5.86
C PRO A 142 -14.40 -10.53 -6.72
N PHE A 143 -13.53 -9.56 -7.05
CA PHE A 143 -13.90 -8.41 -7.89
C PHE A 143 -14.18 -8.83 -9.33
N ILE A 144 -13.31 -9.68 -9.90
CA ILE A 144 -13.47 -10.18 -11.27
C ILE A 144 -14.70 -11.08 -11.38
N GLU A 145 -14.95 -11.93 -10.39
CA GLU A 145 -16.15 -12.78 -10.33
C GLU A 145 -17.41 -11.91 -10.31
N GLY A 146 -17.45 -10.86 -9.49
CA GLY A 146 -18.57 -9.91 -9.42
C GLY A 146 -18.83 -9.21 -10.77
N ILE A 147 -17.80 -8.67 -11.41
CA ILE A 147 -17.91 -8.03 -12.73
C ILE A 147 -18.45 -9.03 -13.76
N THR A 148 -17.90 -10.25 -13.78
CA THR A 148 -18.30 -11.29 -14.73
C THR A 148 -19.78 -11.67 -14.57
N ILE A 149 -20.29 -11.74 -13.34
CA ILE A 149 -21.71 -12.01 -13.07
C ILE A 149 -22.59 -10.90 -13.65
N VAL A 150 -22.26 -9.63 -13.38
CA VAL A 150 -23.03 -8.49 -13.89
C VAL A 150 -23.02 -8.47 -15.42
N LEU A 151 -21.86 -8.66 -16.05
CA LEU A 151 -21.75 -8.69 -17.51
C LEU A 151 -22.58 -9.82 -18.13
N ARG A 152 -22.64 -11.00 -17.49
CA ARG A 152 -23.49 -12.11 -17.95
C ARG A 152 -24.98 -11.78 -17.88
N VAL A 153 -25.42 -11.07 -16.85
CA VAL A 153 -26.83 -10.66 -16.72
C VAL A 153 -27.20 -9.60 -17.76
N LEU A 154 -26.28 -8.68 -18.09
CA LEU A 154 -26.50 -7.63 -19.08
C LEU A 154 -26.35 -8.10 -20.54
N ALA A 155 -25.76 -9.27 -20.78
CA ALA A 155 -25.58 -9.84 -22.12
C ALA A 155 -26.84 -10.49 -22.71
N VAL A 156 -28.03 -10.18 -22.17
CA VAL A 156 -29.35 -10.64 -22.63
C VAL A 156 -29.98 -9.60 -23.55
#